data_AF-T1GD89-F1
#
_entry.id   AF-T1GD89-F1
#
_cell.length_a   1.000
_cell.length_b   1.000
_cell.length_c   1.000
_cell.angle_alpha   90.00
_cell.angle_beta   90.00
_cell.angle_gamma   90.00
#
_symmetry.space_group_name_H-M   'P 1'
#
loop_
_entity.id
_entity.type
_entity.pdbx_description
1 polymer ?
#
loop_
_entity_poly.entity_id
_entity_poly.type
_entity_poly.pdbx_seq_one_letter_code
_entity_poly.pdbx_strand_id
1 'polypeptide(L)'
;NIRYGRPDASQKEIEEAAKNAGVHSFIIGLPETYDTFLSEKGTQLSGGQKQRIAIARALIQNPKILLLDEATSALDYKSEKLVQEALDVVSKGRTTVVVSHRLSAIKNADRIVFIEQGKVLEEGSHDELVKKGGNYFKMVTSMEMEDSSRESEKNDLIIEKNEKNFERALSFKNEKNFNKRFSECSSTIGVHDLEEEDLRADFYKTFMRILSISKPKWGILGAAAFCAGLYGLSQPALAA
;
A
#
# COMPACT_ATOMS: atom_id res chain seq x y z
N ASN A 1 -5.19 16.81 14.01
CA ASN A 1 -4.29 16.73 12.84
C ASN A 1 -4.90 17.27 11.55
N ILE A 2 -6.00 16.74 11.03
CA ILE A 2 -6.62 17.24 9.78
C ILE A 2 -7.13 18.68 9.96
N ARG A 3 -7.89 18.95 11.04
CA ARG A 3 -8.39 20.28 11.41
C ARG A 3 -7.30 21.35 11.55
N TYR A 4 -6.03 20.97 11.64
CA TYR A 4 -4.93 21.93 11.67
C TYR A 4 -4.87 22.78 10.38
N GLY A 5 -5.29 22.25 9.24
CA GLY A 5 -5.33 22.99 7.97
C GLY A 5 -6.42 24.08 7.93
N ARG A 6 -7.49 23.93 8.72
CA ARG A 6 -8.59 24.88 8.83
C ARG A 6 -9.26 24.73 10.22
N PRO A 7 -8.89 25.56 11.22
CA PRO A 7 -9.30 25.39 12.61
C PRO A 7 -10.82 25.44 12.84
N ASP A 8 -11.53 26.19 12.02
CA ASP A 8 -12.97 26.40 12.01
C ASP A 8 -13.75 25.28 11.28
N ALA A 9 -13.06 24.30 10.71
CA ALA A 9 -13.71 23.21 9.99
C ALA A 9 -14.57 22.33 10.91
N SER A 10 -15.79 22.06 10.45
CA SER A 10 -16.72 21.13 11.10
C SER A 10 -16.25 19.68 10.97
N GLN A 11 -16.81 18.80 11.81
CA GLN A 11 -16.49 17.38 11.76
C GLN A 11 -16.83 16.74 10.42
N LYS A 12 -17.93 17.16 9.77
CA LYS A 12 -18.33 16.69 8.45
C LYS A 12 -17.29 17.02 7.37
N GLU A 13 -16.76 18.24 7.39
CA GLU A 13 -15.73 18.65 6.43
C GLU A 13 -14.40 17.92 6.64
N ILE A 14 -14.08 17.57 7.90
CA ILE A 14 -12.92 16.74 8.24
C ILE A 14 -13.08 15.34 7.68
N GLU A 15 -14.26 14.74 7.85
CA GLU A 15 -14.56 13.42 7.31
C GLU A 15 -14.56 13.41 5.78
N GLU A 16 -15.10 14.44 5.14
CA GLU A 16 -15.06 14.58 3.69
C GLU A 16 -13.63 14.71 3.16
N ALA A 17 -12.80 15.54 3.78
CA ALA A 17 -11.39 15.65 3.44
C ALA A 17 -10.65 14.32 3.65
N ALA A 18 -10.96 13.57 4.71
CA ALA A 18 -10.38 12.25 4.97
C ALA A 18 -10.85 11.18 3.96
N LYS A 19 -12.09 11.27 3.46
CA LYS A 19 -12.61 10.38 2.40
C LYS A 19 -11.90 10.65 1.08
N ASN A 20 -11.77 11.92 0.71
CA ASN A 20 -11.07 12.33 -0.51
C ASN A 20 -9.58 11.94 -0.47
N ALA A 21 -8.95 12.02 0.70
CA ALA A 21 -7.57 11.53 0.87
C ALA A 21 -7.46 10.00 1.04
N GLY A 22 -8.55 9.24 0.96
CA GLY A 22 -8.53 7.77 1.06
C GLY A 22 -8.05 7.24 2.42
N VAL A 23 -8.26 7.99 3.51
CA VAL A 23 -7.83 7.60 4.88
C VAL A 23 -8.99 7.44 5.86
N HIS A 24 -10.20 7.86 5.47
CA HIS A 24 -11.40 7.77 6.31
C HIS A 24 -11.67 6.36 6.86
N SER A 25 -11.66 5.33 6.01
CA SER A 25 -11.93 3.95 6.44
C SER A 25 -10.88 3.43 7.42
N PHE A 26 -9.63 3.87 7.27
CA PHE A 26 -8.57 3.54 8.22
C PHE A 26 -8.83 4.23 9.57
N ILE A 27 -9.16 5.52 9.57
CA ILE A 27 -9.42 6.28 10.80
C ILE A 27 -10.59 5.66 11.57
N ILE A 28 -11.69 5.29 10.89
CA ILE A 28 -12.85 4.64 11.55
C ILE A 28 -12.50 3.26 12.12
N GLY A 29 -11.52 2.56 11.53
CA GLY A 29 -11.05 1.27 12.04
C GLY A 29 -10.20 1.37 13.31
N LEU A 30 -9.85 2.57 13.77
CA LEU A 30 -9.11 2.78 15.02
C LEU A 30 -10.06 2.76 16.23
N PRO A 31 -9.59 2.34 17.43
CA PRO A 31 -10.43 2.22 18.63
C PRO A 31 -11.20 3.51 18.99
N GLU A 32 -10.51 4.66 18.92
CA GLU A 32 -11.08 5.98 19.24
C GLU A 32 -11.40 6.77 17.97
N THR A 33 -11.40 6.13 16.81
CA THR A 33 -11.67 6.75 15.51
C THR A 33 -10.82 8.02 15.26
N TYR A 34 -11.46 9.18 15.03
CA TYR A 34 -10.80 10.48 14.83
C TYR A 34 -10.13 11.04 16.09
N ASP A 35 -10.52 10.57 17.26
CA ASP A 35 -9.96 10.98 18.56
C ASP A 35 -8.75 10.13 18.97
N THR A 36 -8.38 9.14 18.13
CA THR A 36 -7.19 8.31 18.35
C THR A 36 -5.93 9.16 18.49
N PHE A 37 -5.26 9.00 19.63
CA PHE A 37 -4.04 9.73 19.93
C PHE A 37 -2.85 9.24 19.10
N LEU A 38 -2.18 10.17 18.42
CA LEU A 38 -0.99 9.92 17.61
C LEU A 38 0.26 10.42 18.36
N SER A 39 1.18 9.52 18.73
CA SER A 39 2.46 9.84 19.37
C SER A 39 3.53 8.82 18.95
N GLU A 40 4.81 9.12 19.15
CA GLU A 40 5.92 8.17 18.91
C GLU A 40 5.78 6.87 19.71
N LYS A 41 5.15 6.94 20.89
CA LYS A 41 4.82 5.77 21.74
C LYS A 41 3.36 5.27 21.57
N GLY A 42 2.56 5.94 20.74
CA GLY A 42 1.15 5.62 20.48
C GLY A 42 0.95 4.72 19.26
N THR A 43 -0.23 4.77 18.64
CA THR A 43 -0.51 4.04 17.40
C THR A 43 0.44 4.48 16.29
N GLN A 44 1.31 3.58 15.83
CA GLN A 44 2.23 3.86 14.75
C GLN A 44 1.47 3.87 13.42
N LEU A 45 1.52 5.01 12.73
CA LEU A 45 1.02 5.14 11.37
C LEU A 45 2.11 4.75 10.38
N SER A 46 1.71 4.01 9.34
CA SER A 46 2.58 3.78 8.17
C SER A 46 2.90 5.10 7.47
N GLY A 47 3.98 5.13 6.67
CA GLY A 47 4.35 6.30 5.87
C GLY A 47 3.19 6.78 4.97
N GLY A 48 2.54 5.84 4.28
CA GLY A 48 1.38 6.15 3.43
C GLY A 48 0.18 6.69 4.20
N GLN A 49 -0.09 6.20 5.42
CA GLN A 49 -1.16 6.75 6.27
C GLN A 49 -0.85 8.19 6.69
N LYS A 50 0.38 8.47 7.11
CA LYS A 50 0.82 9.84 7.44
C LYS A 50 0.69 10.77 6.24
N GLN A 51 1.08 10.30 5.06
CA GLN A 51 0.97 11.05 3.81
C GLN A 51 -0.48 11.39 3.49
N ARG A 52 -1.42 10.44 3.60
CA ARG A 52 -2.86 10.73 3.38
C ARG A 52 -3.45 11.70 4.39
N ILE A 53 -3.03 11.64 5.66
CA ILE A 53 -3.45 12.63 6.66
C ILE A 53 -2.91 14.03 6.30
N ALA A 54 -1.70 14.12 5.74
CA ALA A 54 -1.16 15.37 5.23
C ALA A 54 -1.93 15.87 4.00
N ILE A 55 -2.32 14.98 3.08
CA ILE A 55 -3.17 15.32 1.94
C ILE A 55 -4.52 15.84 2.43
N ALA A 56 -5.21 15.14 3.32
CA ALA A 56 -6.48 15.59 3.90
C ALA A 56 -6.37 16.99 4.54
N ARG A 57 -5.23 17.28 5.19
CA ARG A 57 -4.93 18.60 5.76
C ARG A 57 -4.76 19.69 4.69
N ALA A 58 -4.13 19.38 3.56
CA ALA A 58 -4.02 20.30 2.43
C ALA A 58 -5.38 20.52 1.75
N LEU A 59 -6.20 19.46 1.64
CA LEU A 59 -7.54 19.53 1.05
C LEU A 59 -8.46 20.46 1.85
N ILE A 60 -8.50 20.29 3.17
CA ILE A 60 -9.39 21.08 4.04
C ILE A 60 -8.99 22.55 4.14
N GLN A 61 -7.71 22.86 3.93
CA GLN A 61 -7.20 24.24 3.91
C GLN A 61 -7.73 25.03 2.70
N ASN A 62 -8.09 24.34 1.61
CA ASN A 62 -8.57 24.94 0.36
C ASN A 62 -7.67 26.10 -0.17
N PRO A 63 -6.36 25.86 -0.39
CA PRO A 63 -5.44 26.92 -0.81
C PRO A 63 -5.62 27.31 -2.28
N LYS A 64 -5.31 28.56 -2.64
CA LYS A 64 -5.31 29.04 -4.04
C LYS A 64 -4.19 28.43 -4.89
N ILE A 65 -3.06 28.12 -4.25
CA ILE A 65 -1.87 27.51 -4.85
C ILE A 65 -1.63 26.18 -4.15
N LEU A 66 -1.55 25.09 -4.92
CA LEU A 66 -1.30 23.75 -4.43
C LEU A 66 0.07 23.26 -4.93
N LEU A 67 0.93 22.86 -4.01
CA LEU A 67 2.24 22.28 -4.31
C LEU A 67 2.20 20.80 -3.93
N LEU A 68 2.44 19.93 -4.91
CA LEU A 68 2.44 18.47 -4.72
C LEU A 68 3.84 17.94 -5.03
N ASP A 69 4.62 17.67 -3.98
CA ASP A 69 5.96 17.09 -4.09
C ASP A 69 5.89 15.59 -3.78
N GLU A 70 5.95 14.76 -4.83
CA GLU A 70 5.86 13.30 -4.75
C GLU A 70 4.74 12.78 -3.82
N ALA A 71 3.58 13.47 -3.85
CA ALA A 71 2.52 13.31 -2.86
C ALA A 71 1.89 11.90 -2.82
N THR A 72 2.18 11.05 -3.80
CA THR A 72 1.65 9.69 -3.92
C THR A 72 2.72 8.59 -3.92
N SER A 73 3.99 8.93 -3.68
CA SER A 73 5.10 7.97 -3.75
C SER A 73 5.04 6.86 -2.70
N ALA A 74 4.54 7.15 -1.48
CA ALA A 74 4.45 6.16 -0.40
C ALA A 74 3.09 5.45 -0.32
N LEU A 75 2.26 5.54 -1.37
CA LEU A 75 0.92 4.94 -1.43
C LEU A 75 0.92 3.61 -2.20
N ASP A 76 0.08 2.68 -1.76
CA ASP A 76 -0.27 1.49 -2.55
C ASP A 76 -1.12 1.86 -3.79
N TYR A 77 -1.06 1.05 -4.85
CA TYR A 77 -1.68 1.35 -6.15
C TYR A 77 -3.18 1.68 -6.09
N LYS A 78 -3.96 0.89 -5.35
CA LYS A 78 -5.42 1.09 -5.26
C LYS A 78 -5.74 2.45 -4.65
N SER A 79 -4.97 2.78 -3.63
CA SER A 79 -5.15 4.03 -2.90
C SER A 79 -4.58 5.24 -3.60
N GLU A 80 -3.47 5.07 -4.28
CA GLU A 80 -2.88 6.09 -5.13
C GLU A 80 -3.88 6.55 -6.17
N LYS A 81 -4.55 5.63 -6.86
CA LYS A 81 -5.57 5.99 -7.86
C LYS A 81 -6.69 6.84 -7.25
N LEU A 82 -7.22 6.44 -6.10
CA LEU A 82 -8.26 7.21 -5.38
C LEU A 82 -7.76 8.61 -4.98
N VAL A 83 -6.55 8.68 -4.44
CA VAL A 83 -5.95 9.95 -4.02
C VAL A 83 -5.65 10.85 -5.23
N GLN A 84 -5.20 10.27 -6.34
CA GLN A 84 -4.94 10.99 -7.58
C GLN A 84 -6.23 11.58 -8.15
N GLU A 85 -7.31 10.79 -8.24
CA GLU A 85 -8.63 11.26 -8.67
C GLU A 85 -9.13 12.43 -7.79
N ALA A 86 -8.92 12.34 -6.47
CA ALA A 86 -9.27 13.42 -5.56
C ALA A 86 -8.38 14.67 -5.77
N LEU A 87 -7.08 14.51 -5.94
CA LEU A 87 -6.14 15.61 -6.22
C LEU A 87 -6.43 16.29 -7.56
N ASP A 88 -6.86 15.53 -8.57
CA ASP A 88 -7.25 16.05 -9.88
C ASP A 88 -8.52 16.92 -9.75
N VAL A 89 -9.53 16.46 -9.01
CA VAL A 89 -10.74 17.26 -8.72
C VAL A 89 -10.40 18.53 -7.95
N VAL A 90 -9.52 18.40 -6.95
CA VAL A 90 -9.10 19.52 -6.10
C VAL A 90 -8.28 20.53 -6.88
N SER A 91 -7.47 20.09 -7.85
CA SER A 91 -6.66 20.96 -8.70
C SER A 91 -7.51 21.85 -9.62
N LYS A 92 -8.76 21.46 -9.91
CA LYS A 92 -9.66 22.28 -10.72
C LYS A 92 -9.91 23.64 -10.08
N GLY A 93 -9.67 24.70 -10.84
CA GLY A 93 -9.83 26.08 -10.38
C GLY A 93 -8.73 26.57 -9.44
N ARG A 94 -7.60 25.87 -9.37
CA ARG A 94 -6.43 26.23 -8.54
C ARG A 94 -5.17 26.22 -9.38
N THR A 95 -4.15 26.97 -8.94
CA THR A 95 -2.81 26.83 -9.51
C THR A 95 -2.12 25.66 -8.84
N THR A 96 -1.95 24.54 -9.56
CA THR A 96 -1.27 23.36 -9.03
C THR A 96 0.11 23.21 -9.67
N VAL A 97 1.15 23.07 -8.85
CA VAL A 97 2.49 22.68 -9.29
C VAL A 97 2.76 21.29 -8.75
N VAL A 98 3.04 20.35 -9.66
CA VAL A 98 3.30 18.95 -9.30
C VAL A 98 4.73 18.59 -9.68
N VAL A 99 5.46 18.03 -8.72
CA VAL A 99 6.73 17.34 -8.93
C VAL A 99 6.45 15.86 -8.71
N SER A 100 6.65 15.06 -9.76
CA SER A 100 6.31 13.64 -9.72
C SER A 100 7.19 12.84 -10.65
N HIS A 101 7.51 11.62 -10.23
CA HIS A 101 8.05 10.57 -11.08
C HIS A 101 6.96 9.64 -11.65
N ARG A 102 5.68 9.88 -11.32
CA ARG A 102 4.53 9.08 -11.80
C ARG A 102 4.03 9.65 -13.13
N LEU A 103 3.98 8.81 -14.15
CA LEU A 103 3.59 9.24 -15.49
C LEU A 103 2.14 9.74 -15.57
N SER A 104 1.23 9.16 -14.78
CA SER A 104 -0.18 9.56 -14.70
C SER A 104 -0.35 11.05 -14.34
N ALA A 105 0.37 11.52 -13.33
CA ALA A 105 0.33 12.92 -12.89
C ALA A 105 0.97 13.86 -13.93
N ILE A 106 2.00 13.39 -14.66
CA ILE A 106 2.70 14.19 -15.67
C ILE A 106 1.83 14.35 -16.94
N LYS A 107 1.20 13.26 -17.42
CA LYS A 107 0.42 13.25 -18.67
C LYS A 107 -0.79 14.20 -18.63
N ASN A 108 -1.39 14.37 -17.46
CA ASN A 108 -2.59 15.19 -17.27
C ASN A 108 -2.28 16.68 -17.07
N ALA A 109 -1.01 17.09 -17.05
CA ALA A 109 -0.63 18.47 -16.80
C ALA A 109 -0.87 19.38 -18.02
N ASP A 110 -1.38 20.58 -17.78
CA ASP A 110 -1.59 21.59 -18.82
C ASP A 110 -0.26 22.07 -19.45
N ARG A 111 0.79 22.16 -18.62
CA ARG A 111 2.14 22.58 -19.02
C ARG A 111 3.17 21.79 -18.24
N ILE A 112 4.16 21.26 -18.96
CA ILE A 112 5.25 20.46 -18.41
C ILE A 112 6.54 21.26 -18.56
N VAL A 113 7.33 21.28 -17.49
CA VAL A 113 8.66 21.89 -17.44
C VAL A 113 9.66 20.77 -17.11
N PHE A 114 10.50 20.39 -18.07
CA PHE A 114 11.55 19.42 -17.86
C PHE A 114 12.83 20.12 -17.43
N ILE A 115 13.34 19.73 -16.25
CA ILE A 115 14.51 20.34 -15.61
C ILE A 115 15.63 19.29 -15.54
N GLU A 116 16.82 19.68 -15.99
CA GLU A 116 18.03 18.86 -15.85
C GLU A 116 19.18 19.78 -15.43
N GLN A 117 19.99 19.34 -14.45
CA GLN A 117 21.12 20.11 -13.91
C GLN A 117 20.75 21.55 -13.49
N GLY A 118 19.54 21.72 -12.93
CA GLY A 118 19.04 23.02 -12.46
C GLY A 118 18.64 24.00 -13.57
N LYS A 119 18.54 23.55 -14.83
CA LYS A 119 18.11 24.36 -15.98
C LYS A 119 16.85 23.78 -16.61
N VAL A 120 15.95 24.65 -17.06
CA VAL A 120 14.82 24.25 -17.90
C VAL A 120 15.36 23.92 -19.29
N LEU A 121 15.25 22.65 -19.69
CA LEU A 121 15.69 22.21 -21.02
C LEU A 121 14.54 22.13 -22.01
N GLU A 122 13.37 21.68 -21.54
CA GLU A 122 12.19 21.53 -22.39
C GLU A 122 10.95 22.02 -21.67
N GLU A 123 10.03 22.57 -22.46
CA GLU A 123 8.75 23.06 -21.98
C GLU A 123 7.70 22.90 -23.07
N GLY A 124 6.48 22.53 -22.68
CA GLY A 124 5.33 22.37 -23.57
C GLY A 124 4.25 21.48 -22.96
N SER A 125 3.25 21.13 -23.76
CA SER A 125 2.30 20.07 -23.42
C SER A 125 2.93 18.68 -23.57
N HIS A 126 2.30 17.64 -22.99
CA HIS A 126 2.74 16.26 -23.14
C HIS A 126 2.95 15.88 -24.62
N ASP A 127 1.96 16.14 -25.46
CA ASP A 127 1.98 15.79 -26.88
C ASP A 127 3.08 16.53 -27.66
N GLU A 128 3.31 17.80 -27.34
CA GLU A 128 4.38 18.59 -27.96
C GLU A 128 5.76 18.03 -27.61
N LEU A 129 5.99 17.71 -26.34
CA LEU A 129 7.28 17.21 -25.87
C LEU A 129 7.56 15.78 -26.37
N VAL A 130 6.53 14.94 -26.44
CA VAL A 130 6.65 13.60 -27.05
C VAL A 130 7.01 13.71 -28.53
N LYS A 131 6.35 14.59 -29.30
CA LYS A 131 6.65 14.81 -30.72
C LYS A 131 8.06 15.35 -30.97
N LYS A 132 8.60 16.16 -30.05
CA LYS A 132 9.97 16.68 -30.14
C LYS A 132 11.02 15.57 -30.03
N GLY A 133 10.71 14.42 -29.43
CA GLY A 133 11.65 13.31 -29.29
C GLY A 133 12.87 13.63 -28.42
N GLY A 134 12.74 14.61 -27.53
CA GLY A 134 13.80 15.11 -26.66
C GLY A 134 14.10 14.25 -25.44
N ASN A 135 14.70 14.85 -24.41
CA ASN A 135 14.98 14.23 -23.12
C ASN A 135 13.71 13.85 -22.37
N TYR A 136 12.67 14.69 -22.44
CA TYR A 136 11.36 14.37 -21.87
C TYR A 136 10.79 13.06 -22.45
N PHE A 137 10.83 12.92 -23.79
CA PHE A 137 10.34 11.72 -24.47
C PHE A 137 11.06 10.46 -24.00
N LYS A 138 12.40 10.50 -23.93
CA LYS A 138 13.21 9.37 -23.44
C LYS A 138 12.82 8.97 -22.01
N MET A 139 12.66 9.95 -21.13
CA MET A 139 12.24 9.72 -19.74
C MET A 139 10.86 9.05 -19.68
N VAL A 140 9.89 9.55 -20.43
CA VAL A 140 8.54 8.97 -20.49
C VAL A 140 8.57 7.53 -21.00
N THR A 141 9.30 7.26 -22.07
CA THR A 141 9.42 5.89 -22.61
C THR A 141 9.99 4.92 -21.58
N SER A 142 11.00 5.34 -20.81
CA SER A 142 11.53 4.53 -19.71
C SER A 142 10.49 4.30 -18.60
N MET A 143 9.74 5.34 -18.22
CA MET A 143 8.68 5.24 -17.19
C MET A 143 7.54 4.31 -17.64
N GLU A 144 7.14 4.32 -18.92
CA GLU A 144 6.09 3.42 -19.45
C GLU A 144 6.49 1.95 -19.36
N MET A 145 7.77 1.64 -19.56
CA MET A 145 8.30 0.28 -19.38
C MET A 145 8.28 -0.16 -17.91
N GLU A 146 8.51 0.77 -16.98
CA GLU A 146 8.45 0.50 -15.53
C GLU A 146 7.01 0.33 -15.02
N ASP A 147 6.07 1.16 -15.47
CA ASP A 147 4.68 1.05 -15.02
C ASP A 147 4.02 -0.25 -15.54
N SER A 148 4.31 -0.65 -16.77
CA SER A 148 3.81 -1.91 -17.34
C SER A 148 4.38 -3.16 -16.66
N SER A 149 5.65 -3.11 -16.23
CA SER A 149 6.25 -4.20 -15.43
C SER A 149 5.66 -4.28 -14.02
N ARG A 150 5.41 -3.15 -13.35
CA ARG A 150 4.73 -3.12 -12.03
C ARG A 150 3.30 -3.64 -12.07
N GLU A 151 2.56 -3.39 -13.15
CA GLU A 151 1.22 -3.94 -13.33
C GLU A 151 1.25 -5.46 -13.56
N SER A 152 2.23 -5.94 -14.33
CA SER A 152 2.41 -7.35 -14.64
C SER A 152 2.79 -8.17 -13.39
N GLU A 153 3.80 -7.72 -12.62
CA GLU A 153 4.20 -8.37 -11.36
C GLU A 153 3.05 -8.43 -10.34
N LYS A 154 2.20 -7.41 -10.28
CA LYS A 154 1.05 -7.39 -9.35
C LYS A 154 -0.13 -8.24 -9.82
N ASN A 155 -0.38 -8.33 -11.13
CA ASN A 155 -1.39 -9.25 -11.65
C ASN A 155 -1.00 -10.70 -11.37
N ASP A 156 0.28 -11.03 -11.51
CA ASP A 156 0.81 -12.35 -11.15
C ASP A 156 0.63 -12.64 -9.65
N LEU A 157 0.90 -11.67 -8.78
CA LEU A 157 0.66 -11.79 -7.33
C LEU A 157 -0.83 -11.96 -6.98
N ILE A 158 -1.74 -11.30 -7.69
CA ILE A 158 -3.19 -11.43 -7.49
C ILE A 158 -3.68 -12.80 -7.96
N ILE A 159 -3.20 -13.27 -9.11
CA ILE A 159 -3.50 -14.60 -9.66
C ILE A 159 -3.01 -15.67 -8.68
N GLU A 160 -1.76 -15.58 -8.21
CA GLU A 160 -1.19 -16.55 -7.26
C GLU A 160 -1.96 -16.57 -5.92
N LYS A 161 -2.40 -15.39 -5.44
CA LYS A 161 -3.19 -15.28 -4.20
C LYS A 161 -4.60 -15.83 -4.37
N ASN A 162 -5.20 -15.65 -5.55
CA ASN A 162 -6.50 -16.22 -5.89
C ASN A 162 -6.42 -17.73 -6.10
N GLU A 163 -5.37 -18.25 -6.75
CA GLU A 163 -5.13 -19.69 -6.85
C GLU A 163 -4.94 -20.33 -5.47
N LYS A 164 -4.15 -19.71 -4.59
CA LYS A 164 -3.97 -20.18 -3.19
C LYS A 164 -5.28 -20.14 -2.39
N ASN A 165 -6.12 -19.14 -2.61
CA ASN A 165 -7.44 -19.05 -1.98
C ASN A 165 -8.44 -20.05 -2.57
N PHE A 166 -8.37 -20.32 -3.86
CA PHE A 166 -9.20 -21.28 -4.57
C PHE A 166 -8.83 -22.73 -4.20
N GLU A 167 -7.54 -23.04 -4.12
CA GLU A 167 -7.00 -24.30 -3.58
C GLU A 167 -7.45 -24.53 -2.13
N ARG A 168 -7.40 -23.49 -1.27
CA ARG A 168 -7.97 -23.56 0.09
C ARG A 168 -9.48 -23.82 0.06
N ALA A 169 -10.23 -23.13 -0.78
CA ALA A 169 -11.68 -23.32 -0.89
C ALA A 169 -12.06 -24.72 -1.42
N LEU A 170 -11.23 -25.30 -2.30
CA LEU A 170 -11.36 -26.66 -2.79
C LEU A 170 -11.02 -27.70 -1.72
N SER A 171 -10.04 -27.44 -0.85
CA SER A 171 -9.75 -28.36 0.27
C SER A 171 -10.86 -28.40 1.32
N PHE A 172 -11.70 -27.35 1.42
CA PHE A 172 -12.87 -27.32 2.29
C PHE A 172 -14.11 -28.02 1.71
N LYS A 173 -14.05 -28.52 0.46
CA LYS A 173 -15.23 -29.05 -0.24
C LYS A 173 -15.45 -30.55 -0.09
N ASN A 174 -14.96 -31.13 1.00
CA ASN A 174 -15.22 -32.53 1.33
C ASN A 174 -15.82 -32.68 2.73
N GLU A 175 -16.96 -32.04 2.98
CA GLU A 175 -17.98 -32.66 3.81
C GLU A 175 -19.38 -32.13 3.49
N LYS A 176 -20.32 -33.06 3.48
CA LYS A 176 -21.70 -32.91 3.04
C LYS A 176 -22.41 -31.81 3.83
N ASN A 177 -22.83 -30.74 3.17
CA ASN A 177 -24.10 -30.01 3.38
C ASN A 177 -24.16 -28.76 2.49
N PHE A 178 -24.28 -28.98 1.18
CA PHE A 178 -24.43 -27.94 0.16
C PHE A 178 -25.91 -27.63 -0.12
N ASN A 179 -26.75 -27.46 0.90
CA ASN A 179 -28.07 -26.90 0.67
C ASN A 179 -28.50 -26.06 1.87
N LYS A 180 -28.91 -24.83 1.56
CA LYS A 180 -29.51 -23.82 2.45
C LYS A 180 -28.53 -22.84 3.12
N ARG A 181 -27.85 -22.02 2.30
CA ARG A 181 -27.64 -20.57 2.53
C ARG A 181 -26.80 -19.96 1.40
N PHE A 182 -27.42 -19.79 0.24
CA PHE A 182 -26.96 -18.93 -0.86
C PHE A 182 -27.77 -17.61 -0.88
N SER A 183 -28.12 -17.09 0.29
CA SER A 183 -28.79 -15.80 0.41
C SER A 183 -28.09 -15.04 1.52
N GLU A 184 -27.73 -13.79 1.21
CA GLU A 184 -27.02 -12.81 2.05
C GLU A 184 -25.49 -12.87 1.94
N CYS A 185 -25.02 -12.41 0.79
CA CYS A 185 -23.76 -11.68 0.73
C CYS A 185 -23.93 -10.30 1.39
N SER A 186 -22.85 -9.80 1.98
CA SER A 186 -22.67 -8.49 2.63
C SER A 186 -23.28 -8.33 4.03
N SER A 187 -22.45 -8.56 5.05
CA SER A 187 -21.83 -7.46 5.81
C SER A 187 -21.17 -7.97 7.09
N THR A 188 -20.17 -7.22 7.56
CA THR A 188 -19.54 -7.26 8.88
C THR A 188 -18.46 -8.31 9.15
N ILE A 189 -17.25 -7.77 9.21
CA ILE A 189 -16.09 -8.20 9.99
C ILE A 189 -16.56 -8.57 11.40
N GLY A 190 -16.33 -9.83 11.80
CA GLY A 190 -16.49 -10.32 13.15
C GLY A 190 -15.39 -11.33 13.43
N VAL A 191 -14.38 -10.90 14.16
CA VAL A 191 -13.38 -11.77 14.80
C VAL A 191 -14.09 -12.44 15.97
N HIS A 192 -14.20 -13.77 15.98
CA HIS A 192 -14.36 -14.52 17.22
C HIS A 192 -13.83 -15.95 17.08
N ASP A 193 -12.88 -16.25 17.97
CA ASP A 193 -12.40 -17.50 18.54
C ASP A 193 -12.40 -18.76 17.67
N LEU A 194 -11.19 -19.16 17.26
CA LEU A 194 -10.91 -20.52 16.80
C LEU A 194 -9.80 -21.13 17.65
N GLU A 195 -10.09 -22.34 18.11
CA GLU A 195 -9.38 -23.16 19.09
C GLU A 195 -7.92 -23.44 18.70
N GLU A 196 -7.04 -23.46 19.71
CA GLU A 196 -5.57 -23.58 19.58
C GLU A 196 -5.06 -24.86 18.89
N GLU A 197 -5.92 -25.86 18.65
CA GLU A 197 -5.49 -27.17 18.10
C GLU A 197 -5.26 -27.15 16.58
N ASP A 198 -5.94 -26.30 15.80
CA ASP A 198 -5.83 -26.30 14.33
C ASP A 198 -4.54 -25.63 13.80
N LEU A 199 -3.90 -24.75 14.58
CA LEU A 199 -2.64 -24.08 14.18
C LEU A 199 -1.45 -25.03 14.13
N ARG A 200 -1.42 -26.08 14.97
CA ARG A 200 -0.28 -27.01 15.03
C ARG A 200 -0.16 -27.87 13.77
N ALA A 201 -1.29 -28.33 13.25
CA ALA A 201 -1.33 -29.16 12.05
C ALA A 201 -0.84 -28.40 10.81
N ASP A 202 -1.24 -27.13 10.67
CA ASP A 202 -0.81 -26.26 9.57
C ASP A 202 0.66 -25.83 9.67
N PHE A 203 1.19 -25.69 10.89
CA PHE A 203 2.60 -25.40 11.12
C PHE A 203 3.50 -26.52 10.59
N TYR A 204 3.24 -27.79 10.93
CA TYR A 204 4.08 -28.90 10.47
C TYR A 204 4.04 -29.08 8.95
N LYS A 205 2.87 -28.91 8.32
CA LYS A 205 2.73 -29.00 6.87
C LYS A 205 3.49 -27.89 6.16
N THR A 206 3.43 -26.68 6.68
CA THR A 206 4.15 -25.50 6.16
C THR A 206 5.66 -25.64 6.40
N PHE A 207 6.06 -26.09 7.58
CA PHE A 207 7.45 -26.31 7.97
C PHE A 207 8.11 -27.42 7.13
N MET A 208 7.41 -28.54 6.92
CA MET A 208 7.86 -29.61 6.03
C MET A 208 7.96 -29.15 4.57
N ARG A 209 7.04 -28.28 4.12
CA ARG A 209 7.13 -27.65 2.80
C ARG A 209 8.37 -26.76 2.69
N ILE A 210 8.68 -25.95 3.71
CA ILE A 210 9.88 -25.11 3.77
C ILE A 210 11.16 -25.96 3.77
N LEU A 211 11.22 -27.03 4.57
CA LEU A 211 12.32 -28.00 4.56
C LEU A 211 12.49 -28.67 3.19
N SER A 212 11.40 -28.97 2.50
CA SER A 212 11.45 -29.59 1.17
C SER A 212 11.97 -28.65 0.06
N ILE A 213 11.99 -27.33 0.28
CA ILE A 213 12.48 -26.33 -0.69
C ILE A 213 14.00 -26.14 -0.57
N SER A 214 14.60 -26.46 0.59
CA SER A 214 16.05 -26.33 0.82
C SER A 214 16.89 -27.53 0.35
N LYS A 215 16.29 -28.47 -0.40
CA LYS A 215 16.87 -29.76 -0.87
C LYS A 215 18.34 -29.76 -1.29
N PRO A 216 18.88 -28.77 -2.04
CA PRO A 216 20.29 -28.80 -2.43
C PRO A 216 21.30 -28.46 -1.31
N LYS A 217 20.88 -28.14 -0.07
CA LYS A 217 21.76 -27.73 1.04
C LYS A 217 21.47 -28.40 2.40
N TRP A 218 20.82 -29.57 2.41
CA TRP A 218 20.41 -30.26 3.66
C TRP A 218 21.57 -30.59 4.60
N GLY A 219 22.77 -30.86 4.07
CA GLY A 219 23.95 -31.15 4.89
C GLY A 219 24.36 -29.99 5.81
N ILE A 220 24.26 -28.74 5.32
CA ILE A 220 24.59 -27.54 6.11
C ILE A 220 23.53 -27.29 7.19
N LEU A 221 22.25 -27.50 6.85
CA LEU A 221 21.15 -27.35 7.79
C LEU A 221 21.22 -28.36 8.94
N GLY A 222 21.56 -29.61 8.64
CA GLY A 222 21.78 -30.66 9.64
C GLY A 222 22.95 -30.35 10.57
N ALA A 223 24.09 -29.90 10.01
CA ALA A 223 25.23 -29.48 10.82
C ALA A 223 24.91 -28.29 11.73
N ALA A 224 24.15 -27.30 11.24
CA ALA A 224 23.72 -26.15 12.02
C ALA A 224 22.77 -26.54 13.18
N ALA A 225 21.82 -27.44 12.93
CA ALA A 225 20.90 -27.94 13.96
C ALA A 225 21.64 -28.73 15.04
N PHE A 226 22.63 -29.55 14.65
CA PHE A 226 23.49 -30.27 15.59
C PHE A 226 24.33 -29.33 16.46
N CYS A 227 24.98 -28.33 15.85
CA CYS A 227 25.73 -27.31 16.59
C CYS A 227 24.82 -26.52 17.55
N ALA A 228 23.63 -26.13 17.11
CA ALA A 228 22.65 -25.43 17.96
C ALA A 228 22.21 -26.29 19.15
N GLY A 229 22.01 -27.60 18.95
CA GLY A 229 21.71 -28.55 20.02
C GLY A 229 22.84 -28.65 21.05
N LEU A 230 24.10 -28.75 20.59
CA LEU A 230 25.26 -28.77 21.49
C LEU A 230 25.40 -27.45 22.29
N TYR A 231 25.17 -26.30 21.65
CA TYR A 231 25.16 -25.01 22.32
C TYR A 231 24.00 -24.85 23.31
N GLY A 232 22.82 -25.39 23.00
CA GLY A 232 21.67 -25.39 23.92
C GLY A 232 21.91 -26.26 25.16
N LEU A 233 22.67 -27.35 25.02
CA LEU A 233 23.02 -28.24 26.12
C LEU A 233 24.18 -27.75 26.99
N SER A 234 25.05 -26.85 26.48
CA SER A 234 26.15 -26.31 27.28
C SER A 234 25.71 -25.22 28.27
N GLN A 235 24.61 -24.51 27.98
CA GLN A 235 24.01 -23.49 28.87
C GLN A 235 23.59 -24.04 30.26
N PRO A 236 22.84 -25.15 30.38
CA PRO A 236 22.47 -25.69 31.68
C PRO A 236 23.65 -26.31 32.45
N ALA A 237 24.74 -26.69 31.77
CA ALA A 237 25.95 -27.20 32.41
C ALA A 237 26.83 -26.11 33.03
N LEU A 238 26.68 -24.84 32.61
CA LEU A 238 27.41 -23.68 33.15
C LEU A 238 26.62 -22.92 34.24
N ALA A 239 25.34 -23.24 34.39
CA ALA A 239 24.42 -22.62 35.33
C ALA A 239 24.21 -23.44 36.62
N ALA A 240 25.00 -24.50 36.82
CA ALA A 240 25.04 -25.35 38.02
C ALA A 240 26.37 -25.21 38.76
#